data_AF-A0AAW8ALW4-F1
#
_entry.id   AF-A0AAW8ALW4-F1
#
_cell.length_a   1.000
_cell.length_b   1.000
_cell.length_c   1.000
_cell.angle_alpha   90.00
_cell.angle_beta   90.00
_cell.angle_gamma   90.00
#
_symmetry.space_group_name_H-M   'P 1'
#
loop_
_entity.id
_entity.type
_entity.pdbx_description
1 polymer ?
#
loop_
_entity_poly.entity_id
_entity_poly.type
_entity_poly.pdbx_seq_one_letter_code
_entity_poly.pdbx_strand_id
1 'polypeptide(L)' 'MKTLMDGTVLTGLRTGAIGGAAAKYLAPSDAKTAGLIGTGYQGLYQLAGVCTARNIENIFLFNRTPSNIPPFIRRFK' A
#
# COMPACT_ATOMS: atom_id res chain seq x y z
N MET A 1 -33.34 4.45 -6.83
CA MET A 1 -31.87 4.44 -6.67
C MET A 1 -31.33 3.26 -7.46
N LYS A 2 -30.43 3.46 -8.45
CA LYS A 2 -29.98 2.37 -9.34
C LYS A 2 -28.81 1.55 -8.79
N THR A 3 -27.92 2.15 -8.00
CA THR A 3 -26.81 1.46 -7.32
C THR A 3 -26.41 2.19 -6.04
N LEU A 4 -25.78 1.47 -5.10
CA LEU A 4 -25.12 1.98 -3.90
C LEU A 4 -23.91 1.07 -3.60
N MET A 5 -22.78 1.64 -3.17
CA MET A 5 -21.61 0.86 -2.73
C MET A 5 -20.84 1.60 -1.63
N ASP A 6 -20.02 0.86 -0.88
CA ASP A 6 -19.10 1.44 0.10
C ASP A 6 -17.95 2.19 -0.59
N GLY A 7 -17.79 3.46 -0.23
CA GLY A 7 -16.74 4.32 -0.76
C GLY A 7 -15.38 4.12 -0.08
N THR A 8 -15.34 3.52 1.11
CA THR A 8 -14.13 3.40 1.93
C THR A 8 -13.17 2.36 1.36
N VAL A 9 -13.69 1.18 1.03
CA VAL A 9 -12.95 0.11 0.38
C VAL A 9 -12.57 0.52 -1.04
N LEU A 10 -13.52 1.08 -1.80
CA LEU A 10 -13.25 1.56 -3.15
C LEU A 10 -12.12 2.60 -3.18
N THR A 11 -12.15 3.56 -2.24
CA THR A 11 -11.10 4.58 -2.13
C THR A 11 -9.76 3.96 -1.79
N GLY A 12 -9.71 2.99 -0.87
CA GLY A 12 -8.47 2.25 -0.57
C GLY A 12 -7.90 1.58 -1.82
N LEU A 13 -8.72 0.76 -2.50
CA LEU A 13 -8.32 0.00 -3.67
C LEU A 13 -7.82 0.91 -4.82
N ARG A 14 -8.61 1.91 -5.21
CA ARG A 14 -8.22 2.80 -6.32
C ARG A 14 -6.97 3.61 -6.01
N THR A 15 -6.79 4.02 -4.76
CA THR A 15 -5.63 4.81 -4.34
C THR A 15 -4.37 3.95 -4.36
N GLY A 16 -4.44 2.73 -3.83
CA GLY A 16 -3.37 1.76 -3.91
C GLY A 16 -3.02 1.35 -5.35
N ALA A 17 -4.04 1.15 -6.20
CA ALA A 17 -3.84 0.81 -7.61
C ALA A 17 -3.08 1.90 -8.38
N ILE A 18 -3.39 3.17 -8.14
CA ILE A 18 -2.64 4.30 -8.73
C ILE A 18 -1.19 4.29 -8.25
N GLY A 19 -0.93 4.04 -6.96
CA GLY A 19 0.43 3.92 -6.43
C GLY A 19 1.21 2.75 -7.03
N GLY A 20 0.55 1.59 -7.20
CA GLY A 20 1.10 0.44 -7.92
C GLY A 20 1.40 0.76 -9.38
N ALA A 21 0.50 1.46 -10.08
CA ALA A 21 0.75 1.91 -11.45
C ALA A 21 1.95 2.86 -11.53
N ALA A 22 2.05 3.83 -10.62
CA ALA A 22 3.21 4.72 -10.53
C ALA A 22 4.50 3.92 -10.30
N ALA A 23 4.51 2.95 -9.38
CA ALA A 23 5.65 2.06 -9.18
C ALA A 23 5.98 1.24 -10.44
N LYS A 24 4.96 0.77 -11.17
CA LYS A 24 5.14 -0.01 -12.41
C LYS A 24 5.85 0.77 -13.50
N TYR A 25 5.57 2.07 -13.63
CA TYR A 25 6.07 2.88 -14.76
C TYR A 25 7.25 3.78 -14.38
N LEU A 26 7.39 4.16 -13.11
CA LEU A 26 8.36 5.18 -12.68
C LEU A 26 9.47 4.62 -11.77
N ALA A 27 9.23 3.51 -11.07
CA ALA A 27 10.29 2.88 -10.27
C ALA A 27 11.17 1.98 -11.14
N PRO A 28 12.45 1.75 -10.76
CA PRO A 28 13.31 0.76 -11.41
C PRO A 28 12.59 -0.58 -11.58
N SER A 29 12.79 -1.22 -12.74
CA SER A 29 12.11 -2.47 -13.09
C SER A 29 12.49 -3.63 -12.17
N ASP A 30 13.68 -3.57 -11.57
CA ASP A 30 14.25 -4.55 -10.66
C ASP A 30 14.14 -4.15 -9.19
N ALA A 31 13.36 -3.12 -8.85
CA ALA A 31 13.19 -2.67 -7.47
C ALA A 31 12.71 -3.83 -6.57
N LYS A 32 13.53 -4.17 -5.55
CA LYS A 32 13.27 -5.23 -4.55
C LYS A 32 12.89 -4.71 -3.17
N THR A 33 12.95 -3.40 -2.97
CA THR A 33 12.76 -2.78 -1.66
C THR A 33 11.74 -1.65 -1.77
N ALA A 34 10.79 -1.62 -0.83
CA ALA A 34 9.82 -0.53 -0.70
C ALA A 34 9.94 0.15 0.67
N GLY A 35 9.76 1.47 0.70
CA GLY A 35 9.58 2.24 1.93
C GLY A 35 8.13 2.67 2.07
N LEU A 36 7.54 2.46 3.25
CA LEU A 36 6.21 2.95 3.57
C LEU A 36 6.28 3.89 4.78
N ILE A 37 5.91 5.15 4.55
CA ILE A 37 5.77 6.18 5.58
C ILE A 37 4.28 6.34 5.89
N GLY A 38 3.88 5.94 7.10
CA GLY A 38 2.50 5.93 7.55
C GLY A 38 1.86 4.55 7.45
N THR A 39 1.75 3.87 8.60
CA THR A 39 1.16 2.52 8.71
C THR A 39 -0.33 2.54 9.04
N GLY A 40 -1.09 3.38 8.32
CA GLY A 40 -2.55 3.54 8.47
C GLY A 40 -3.36 2.75 7.43
N TYR A 41 -4.65 3.07 7.30
CA TYR A 41 -5.58 2.40 6.37
C TYR A 41 -5.06 2.40 4.92
N GLN A 42 -4.68 3.58 4.39
CA GLN A 42 -4.18 3.69 3.02
C GLN A 42 -2.82 2.99 2.81
N GLY A 43 -1.99 2.92 3.86
CA GLY A 43 -0.68 2.28 3.79
C GLY A 43 -0.77 0.81 3.37
N LEU A 44 -1.82 0.10 3.81
CA LEU A 44 -2.07 -1.29 3.41
C LEU A 44 -2.31 -1.40 1.90
N TYR A 45 -3.21 -0.57 1.36
CA TYR A 45 -3.54 -0.61 -0.07
C TYR A 45 -2.40 -0.12 -0.96
N GLN A 46 -1.65 0.89 -0.52
CA GLN A 46 -0.46 1.37 -1.23
C GLN A 46 0.60 0.28 -1.31
N LEU A 47 0.92 -0.34 -0.19
CA LEU A 47 1.91 -1.40 -0.13
C LEU A 47 1.47 -2.61 -0.97
N ALA A 48 0.20 -3.01 -0.89
CA ALA A 48 -0.37 -4.06 -1.75
C ALA A 48 -0.26 -3.71 -3.24
N GLY A 49 -0.56 -2.46 -3.61
CA GLY A 49 -0.43 -1.98 -4.99
C GLY A 49 1.02 -2.04 -5.50
N VAL A 50 1.98 -1.59 -4.69
CA VAL A 50 3.41 -1.64 -5.03
C VAL A 50 3.91 -3.08 -5.13
N CYS A 51 3.56 -3.96 -4.19
CA CYS A 51 3.91 -5.39 -4.22
C CYS A 51 3.25 -6.14 -5.38
N THR A 52 2.12 -5.66 -5.90
CA THR A 52 1.50 -6.21 -7.13
C THR A 52 2.27 -5.78 -8.38
N ALA A 53 2.81 -4.56 -8.38
CA ALA A 53 3.50 -3.97 -9.53
C ALA A 53 5.00 -4.34 -9.62
N ARG A 54 5.62 -4.71 -8.50
CA ARG A 54 7.04 -5.04 -8.37
C ARG A 54 7.23 -6.21 -7.42
N ASN A 55 8.26 -7.02 -7.69
CA ASN A 55 8.63 -8.14 -6.82
C ASN A 55 9.42 -7.64 -5.60
N ILE A 56 8.70 -7.04 -4.65
CA ILE A 56 9.26 -6.48 -3.42
C ILE A 56 9.56 -7.61 -2.43
N GLU A 57 10.80 -7.64 -1.93
CA GLU A 57 11.30 -8.61 -0.96
C GLU A 57 11.49 -7.99 0.42
N ASN A 58 11.83 -6.69 0.48
CA ASN A 58 12.09 -5.97 1.71
C ASN A 58 11.19 -4.74 1.84
N ILE A 59 10.61 -4.54 3.02
CA ILE A 59 9.73 -3.40 3.30
C ILE A 59 10.22 -2.67 4.55
N PHE A 60 10.60 -1.41 4.37
CA PHE A 60 10.91 -0.50 5.48
C PHE A 60 9.65 0.24 5.89
N LEU A 61 9.31 0.18 7.18
CA LEU A 61 8.13 0.83 7.74
C LEU A 61 8.55 1.98 8.65
N PHE A 62 7.89 3.12 8.49
CA PHE A 62 7.97 4.24 9.40
C PHE A 62 6.57 4.71 9.78
N ASN A 63 6.37 5.02 11.05
CA ASN A 63 5.20 5.75 11.51
C ASN A 63 5.61 6.67 12.66
N ARG A 64 5.06 7.89 12.69
CA ARG A 64 5.22 8.83 13.80
C ARG A 64 4.89 8.19 15.15
N THR A 65 3.89 7.33 15.17
CA THR A 65 3.49 6.56 16.37
C THR A 65 3.96 5.12 16.20
N PRO A 66 5.10 4.71 16.80
CA PRO A 66 5.72 3.41 16.52
C PRO A 66 4.83 2.21 16.91
N SER A 67 3.96 2.37 17.90
CA SER A 67 3.00 1.33 18.31
C SER A 67 2.00 0.94 17.23
N ASN A 68 1.85 1.75 16.16
CA ASN A 68 1.02 1.41 15.00
C ASN A 68 1.71 0.48 14.01
N ILE A 69 3.02 0.22 14.13
CA ILE A 69 3.76 -0.65 13.21
C ILE A 69 3.44 -2.15 13.45
N PRO A 70 3.53 -2.70 14.69
CA PRO A 70 3.17 -4.09 14.93
C PRO A 70 1.75 -4.51 14.47
N PRO A 71 0.67 -3.76 14.76
CA PRO A 71 -0.67 -4.11 14.27
C PRO A 71 -0.79 -3.99 12.75
N PHE A 72 -0.07 -3.06 12.11
CA PHE A 72 -0.03 -2.97 10.66
C PHE A 72 0.59 -4.21 10.02
N ILE A 73 1.73 -4.68 10.54
CA ILE A 73 2.40 -5.90 10.06
C ILE A 73 1.44 -7.09 10.15
N ARG A 74 0.69 -7.23 11.25
CA ARG A 74 -0.30 -8.31 11.42
C ARG A 74 -1.48 -8.25 10.45
N ARG A 75 -1.84 -7.05 9.96
CA ARG A 75 -2.94 -6.86 9.00
C ARG A 75 -2.51 -7.04 7.55
N PHE A 76 -1.21 -6.88 7.28
CA PHE A 76 -0.65 -6.99 5.94
C PHE A 76 -0.21 -8.42 5.60
N LYS A 77 0.27 -9.16 6.61
CA LYS A 77 0.42 -10.62 6.51
C LYS A 77 -0.94 -11.29 6.40
#